data_AF-A0A941DHJ8-F1
#
_entry.id   AF-A0A941DHJ8-F1
#
_cell.length_a   1.000
_cell.length_b   1.000
_cell.length_c   1.000
_cell.angle_alpha   90.00
_cell.angle_beta   90.00
_cell.angle_gamma   90.00
#
_symmetry.space_group_name_H-M   'P 1'
#
loop_
_entity.id
_entity.type
_entity.pdbx_description
1 polymer ?
#
loop_
_entity_poly.entity_id
_entity_poly.type
_entity_poly.pdbx_seq_one_letter_code
_entity_poly.pdbx_strand_id
1 'polypeptide(L)'
;MQKICQSCEIAVAEVKESCDSETTPYHICKSCHKRLLARSLRPSEWYNLSKRFGWWQFLLHDDFYDEAGTASQPEVQVENAEAFPIISLNDAAKDAQLLLDYTITRWRVSEEVAAIWLIIPPSEVLKALNARFINASNDGVRAVVLEVASIALKTIAADLVESAWNLFPHQVQLSSLIQASAACLPFEIAFERATTAIEALPQNERRNAMLALSHFQSPATLDWIEKHASEPVTDGWGYLAAASKLSWPRVTNWLQRGRPYSLVAIDALLAIANPRTLNLRSIQPVLIDAPTISKLRTELQQYVALDGVPRVRQRVDAIFRYATRLSTADELDTRQ
;
A
#
# COMPACT_ATOMS: atom_id res chain seq x y z
N MET A 1 24.32 -31.29 -6.68
CA MET A 1 24.73 -29.94 -7.09
C MET A 1 24.97 -29.10 -5.84
N GLN A 2 26.15 -28.51 -5.70
CA GLN A 2 26.39 -27.51 -4.65
C GLN A 2 25.57 -26.26 -4.96
N LYS A 3 24.90 -25.68 -3.95
CA LYS A 3 24.15 -24.43 -4.13
C LYS A 3 25.14 -23.27 -4.22
N ILE A 4 24.89 -22.32 -5.13
CA ILE A 4 25.63 -21.05 -5.19
C ILE A 4 25.13 -20.13 -4.05
N CYS A 5 26.03 -19.34 -3.48
CA CYS A 5 25.74 -18.32 -2.49
C CYS A 5 24.71 -17.33 -3.02
N GLN A 6 23.58 -17.20 -2.33
CA GLN A 6 22.47 -16.34 -2.75
C GLN A 6 22.76 -14.84 -2.63
N SER A 7 23.82 -14.46 -1.89
CA SER A 7 24.20 -13.07 -1.69
C SER A 7 25.20 -12.61 -2.75
N CYS A 8 26.37 -13.24 -2.89
CA CYS A 8 27.33 -12.84 -3.92
C CYS A 8 27.07 -13.46 -5.30
N GLU A 9 26.22 -14.49 -5.40
CA GLU A 9 25.94 -15.23 -6.64
C GLU A 9 27.18 -15.82 -7.35
N ILE A 10 28.31 -15.92 -6.64
CA ILE A 10 29.62 -16.37 -7.17
C ILE A 10 30.13 -17.60 -6.42
N ALA A 11 30.30 -17.48 -5.10
CA ALA A 11 30.91 -18.52 -4.28
C ALA A 11 29.93 -19.67 -3.98
N VAL A 12 30.45 -20.82 -3.56
CA VAL A 12 29.61 -21.93 -3.07
C VAL A 12 28.95 -21.53 -1.74
N ALA A 13 27.68 -21.88 -1.57
CA ALA A 13 26.98 -21.73 -0.30
C ALA A 13 27.46 -22.78 0.70
N GLU A 14 27.93 -22.32 1.86
CA GLU A 14 28.48 -23.16 2.92
C GLU A 14 27.69 -23.03 4.22
N VAL A 15 26.93 -21.95 4.36
CA VAL A 15 26.16 -21.61 5.56
C VAL A 15 24.68 -21.57 5.24
N LYS A 16 23.88 -22.16 6.13
CA LYS A 16 22.43 -22.02 6.19
C LYS A 16 22.11 -21.07 7.34
N GLU A 17 21.79 -19.81 7.04
CA GLU A 17 21.41 -18.81 8.03
C GLU A 17 19.88 -18.73 8.09
N SER A 18 19.31 -18.92 9.27
CA SER A 18 17.86 -19.03 9.49
C SER A 18 17.30 -18.01 10.49
N CYS A 19 18.08 -17.00 10.87
CA CYS A 19 17.69 -15.93 11.80
C CYS A 19 16.34 -15.29 11.41
N ASP A 20 16.16 -14.97 10.13
CA ASP A 20 14.95 -14.28 9.65
C ASP A 20 13.80 -15.26 9.35
N SER A 21 14.11 -16.50 9.00
CA SER A 21 13.10 -17.54 8.75
C SER A 21 13.70 -18.94 8.82
N GLU A 22 13.09 -19.80 9.64
CA GLU A 22 13.44 -21.21 9.72
C GLU A 22 13.09 -21.99 8.44
N THR A 23 12.00 -21.59 7.78
CA THR A 23 11.44 -22.28 6.60
C THR A 23 12.05 -21.79 5.30
N THR A 24 12.54 -20.54 5.26
CA THR A 24 13.15 -19.91 4.08
C THR A 24 14.53 -19.32 4.41
N PRO A 25 15.50 -20.16 4.81
CA PRO A 25 16.83 -19.71 5.23
C PRO A 25 17.68 -19.20 4.06
N TYR A 26 18.63 -18.34 4.36
CA TYR A 26 19.66 -17.92 3.44
C TYR A 26 20.72 -19.01 3.25
N HIS A 27 21.04 -19.30 2.00
CA HIS A 27 22.13 -20.19 1.62
C HIS A 27 23.29 -19.35 1.07
N ILE A 28 24.30 -19.10 1.90
CA ILE A 28 25.35 -18.13 1.62
C ILE A 28 26.75 -18.69 1.95
N CYS A 29 27.80 -18.11 1.36
CA CYS A 29 29.18 -18.45 1.69
C CYS A 29 29.59 -17.81 3.02
N LYS A 30 30.66 -18.30 3.65
CA LYS A 30 31.13 -17.80 4.96
C LYS A 30 31.40 -16.30 4.98
N SER A 31 31.99 -15.76 3.92
CA SER A 31 32.29 -14.32 3.84
C SER A 31 31.03 -13.46 3.76
N CYS A 32 30.03 -13.88 2.97
CA CYS A 32 28.74 -13.18 2.91
C CYS A 32 27.98 -13.31 4.23
N HIS A 33 28.06 -14.45 4.91
CA HIS A 33 27.44 -14.66 6.22
C HIS A 33 27.99 -13.71 7.28
N LYS A 34 29.33 -13.57 7.36
CA LYS A 34 29.96 -12.60 8.26
C LYS A 34 29.49 -11.16 7.98
N ARG A 35 29.44 -10.75 6.71
CA ARG A 35 28.95 -9.41 6.33
C ARG A 35 27.47 -9.22 6.62
N LEU A 36 26.64 -10.24 6.39
CA LEU A 36 25.21 -10.21 6.69
C LEU A 36 24.97 -9.95 8.19
N LEU A 37 25.62 -10.72 9.07
CA LEU A 37 25.46 -10.56 10.52
C LEU A 37 25.99 -9.22 11.03
N ALA A 38 27.07 -8.71 10.42
CA ALA A 38 27.61 -7.39 10.72
C ALA A 38 26.86 -6.23 10.04
N ARG A 39 25.73 -6.50 9.35
CA ARG A 39 24.95 -5.53 8.56
C ARG A 39 25.80 -4.72 7.60
N SER A 40 26.81 -5.35 7.01
CA SER A 40 27.86 -4.73 6.19
C SER A 40 27.93 -5.35 4.79
N LEU A 41 26.79 -5.83 4.26
CA LEU A 41 26.74 -6.33 2.89
C LEU A 41 27.12 -5.24 1.89
N ARG A 42 27.73 -5.64 0.78
CA ARG A 42 27.94 -4.75 -0.37
C ARG A 42 26.59 -4.54 -1.08
N PRO A 43 26.43 -3.46 -1.87
CA PRO A 43 25.15 -3.15 -2.50
C PRO A 43 24.56 -4.31 -3.32
N SER A 44 25.35 -4.95 -4.20
CA SER A 44 24.88 -6.10 -4.98
C SER A 44 24.57 -7.34 -4.13
N GLU A 45 25.26 -7.51 -3.00
CA GLU A 45 25.04 -8.62 -2.07
C GLU A 45 23.72 -8.51 -1.32
N TRP A 46 23.37 -7.29 -0.89
CA TRP A 46 22.07 -6.98 -0.32
C TRP A 46 20.99 -7.15 -1.39
N TYR A 47 21.17 -6.57 -2.58
CA TYR A 47 20.20 -6.65 -3.68
C TYR A 47 19.83 -8.10 -4.03
N ASN A 48 20.81 -8.98 -4.11
CA ASN A 48 20.59 -10.38 -4.47
C ASN A 48 19.79 -11.16 -3.41
N LEU A 49 19.91 -10.80 -2.13
CA LEU A 49 19.08 -11.35 -1.07
C LEU A 49 17.69 -10.70 -1.09
N SER A 50 17.62 -9.36 -1.12
CA SER A 50 16.36 -8.61 -1.06
C SER A 50 15.42 -8.95 -2.22
N LYS A 51 15.92 -9.12 -3.45
CA LYS A 51 15.09 -9.52 -4.61
C LYS A 51 14.47 -10.93 -4.48
N ARG A 52 14.97 -11.74 -3.56
CA ARG A 52 14.51 -13.13 -3.32
C ARG A 52 13.62 -13.24 -2.09
N PHE A 53 13.98 -12.54 -1.02
CA PHE A 53 13.41 -12.73 0.31
C PHE A 53 12.60 -11.51 0.79
N GLY A 54 12.65 -10.40 0.06
CA GLY A 54 12.11 -9.11 0.46
C GLY A 54 13.08 -8.35 1.37
N TRP A 55 13.10 -7.03 1.25
CA TRP A 55 13.93 -6.18 2.12
C TRP A 55 13.37 -6.07 3.54
N TRP A 56 12.10 -6.42 3.78
CA TRP A 56 11.46 -6.39 5.11
C TRP A 56 12.00 -7.43 6.10
N GLN A 57 12.88 -8.33 5.67
CA GLN A 57 13.53 -9.28 6.58
C GLN A 57 14.46 -8.53 7.54
N PHE A 58 14.55 -8.99 8.79
CA PHE A 58 15.28 -8.25 9.83
C PHE A 58 16.73 -7.95 9.43
N LEU A 59 17.47 -8.89 8.83
CA LEU A 59 18.86 -8.67 8.41
C LEU A 59 19.00 -7.85 7.11
N LEU A 60 17.90 -7.55 6.42
CA LEU A 60 17.87 -6.79 5.15
C LEU A 60 17.11 -5.45 5.26
N HIS A 61 16.58 -5.15 6.45
CA HIS A 61 15.63 -4.08 6.73
C HIS A 61 16.15 -2.68 6.40
N ASP A 62 15.23 -1.74 6.18
CA ASP A 62 15.53 -0.35 5.83
C ASP A 62 16.21 0.45 6.96
N ASP A 63 16.14 -0.06 8.20
CA ASP A 63 16.96 0.42 9.33
C ASP A 63 18.47 0.24 9.08
N PHE A 64 18.86 -0.75 8.27
CA PHE A 64 20.24 -1.11 8.01
C PHE A 64 20.70 -0.75 6.60
N TYR A 65 19.82 -0.78 5.61
CA TYR A 65 20.15 -0.55 4.21
C TYR A 65 19.19 0.43 3.54
N ASP A 66 19.72 1.30 2.67
CA ASP A 66 18.87 2.10 1.78
C ASP A 66 18.44 1.31 0.53
N GLU A 67 17.60 1.91 -0.31
CA GLU A 67 17.17 1.28 -1.57
C GLU A 67 18.34 1.04 -2.55
N ALA A 68 19.47 1.71 -2.40
CA ALA A 68 20.67 1.43 -3.20
C ALA A 68 21.49 0.26 -2.64
N GLY A 69 21.08 -0.34 -1.52
CA GLY A 69 21.81 -1.39 -0.81
C GLY A 69 23.01 -0.87 0.00
N THR A 70 23.08 0.44 0.24
CA THR A 70 24.11 1.07 1.06
C THR A 70 23.82 0.78 2.53
N ALA A 71 24.78 0.17 3.23
CA ALA A 71 24.65 -0.03 4.66
C ALA A 71 24.76 1.30 5.42
N SER A 72 23.76 1.61 6.25
CA SER A 72 23.68 2.85 7.01
C SER A 72 24.33 2.77 8.39
N GLN A 73 24.29 1.58 9.02
CA GLN A 73 24.83 1.36 10.37
C GLN A 73 25.57 0.01 10.48
N PRO A 74 26.58 -0.24 9.64
CA PRO A 74 27.27 -1.52 9.67
C PRO A 74 28.17 -1.63 10.91
N GLU A 75 28.25 -2.82 11.50
CA GLU A 75 29.15 -3.08 12.65
C GLU A 75 30.62 -3.06 12.24
N VAL A 76 30.90 -3.23 10.95
CA VAL A 76 32.24 -3.17 10.34
C VAL A 76 32.21 -2.38 9.04
N GLN A 77 33.35 -1.85 8.59
CA GLN A 77 33.42 -1.13 7.33
C GLN A 77 33.00 -2.02 6.14
N VAL A 78 32.15 -1.50 5.26
CA VAL A 78 31.75 -2.20 4.03
C VAL A 78 32.94 -2.27 3.06
N GLU A 79 33.30 -3.48 2.67
CA GLU A 79 34.45 -3.73 1.80
C GLU A 79 34.15 -3.36 0.34
N ASN A 80 34.90 -2.41 -0.23
CA ASN A 80 34.88 -2.06 -1.66
C ASN A 80 33.46 -1.86 -2.25
N ALA A 81 32.55 -1.20 -1.54
CA ALA A 81 31.14 -1.06 -1.93
C ALA A 81 30.94 -0.61 -3.39
N GLU A 82 31.73 0.36 -3.86
CA GLU A 82 31.61 0.93 -5.21
C GLU A 82 31.92 -0.06 -6.33
N ALA A 83 32.71 -1.11 -6.06
CA ALA A 83 33.00 -2.16 -7.04
C ALA A 83 31.85 -3.17 -7.20
N PHE A 84 30.82 -3.07 -6.37
CA PHE A 84 29.70 -4.01 -6.32
C PHE A 84 28.34 -3.27 -6.26
N PRO A 85 28.05 -2.37 -7.23
CA PRO A 85 26.80 -1.64 -7.26
C PRO A 85 25.61 -2.55 -7.55
N ILE A 86 24.41 -2.09 -7.22
CA ILE A 86 23.17 -2.71 -7.71
C ILE A 86 22.98 -2.41 -9.19
N ILE A 87 22.10 -3.16 -9.85
CA ILE A 87 21.69 -2.86 -11.23
C ILE A 87 21.01 -1.49 -11.30
N SER A 88 21.32 -0.71 -12.34
CA SER A 88 20.66 0.57 -12.59
C SER A 88 19.21 0.35 -13.07
N LEU A 89 18.33 1.32 -12.83
CA LEU A 89 16.96 1.25 -13.37
C LEU A 89 16.96 1.14 -14.90
N ASN A 90 17.85 1.85 -15.59
CA ASN A 90 17.99 1.80 -17.05
C ASN A 90 18.37 0.41 -17.57
N ASP A 91 19.20 -0.32 -16.82
CA ASP A 91 19.56 -1.69 -17.17
C ASP A 91 18.46 -2.68 -16.80
N ALA A 92 17.80 -2.49 -15.65
CA ALA A 92 16.68 -3.31 -15.22
C ALA A 92 15.48 -3.18 -16.19
N ALA A 93 15.22 -1.99 -16.73
CA ALA A 93 14.12 -1.70 -17.65
C ALA A 93 14.20 -2.48 -18.99
N LYS A 94 15.34 -3.09 -19.31
CA LYS A 94 15.54 -3.85 -20.55
C LYS A 94 14.90 -5.24 -20.52
N ASP A 95 14.53 -5.74 -19.34
CA ASP A 95 13.98 -7.08 -19.16
C ASP A 95 12.95 -7.10 -18.02
N ALA A 96 11.79 -7.70 -18.25
CA ALA A 96 10.71 -7.71 -17.26
C ALA A 96 11.10 -8.44 -15.96
N GLN A 97 11.97 -9.45 -16.00
CA GLN A 97 12.42 -10.14 -14.78
C GLN A 97 13.42 -9.28 -14.00
N LEU A 98 14.35 -8.61 -14.68
CA LEU A 98 15.27 -7.68 -14.04
C LEU A 98 14.55 -6.48 -13.43
N LEU A 99 13.55 -5.93 -14.13
CA LEU A 99 12.72 -4.87 -13.58
C LEU A 99 11.92 -5.33 -12.37
N LEU A 100 11.42 -6.56 -12.35
CA LEU A 100 10.75 -7.13 -11.19
C LEU A 100 11.68 -7.28 -10.00
N ASP A 101 12.90 -7.79 -10.21
CA ASP A 101 13.92 -7.88 -9.18
C ASP A 101 14.26 -6.50 -8.62
N TYR A 102 14.42 -5.49 -9.50
CA TYR A 102 14.60 -4.10 -9.09
C TYR A 102 13.42 -3.60 -8.26
N THR A 103 12.19 -3.82 -8.73
CA THR A 103 10.95 -3.36 -8.09
C THR A 103 10.78 -3.96 -6.69
N ILE A 104 11.07 -5.25 -6.50
CA ILE A 104 11.01 -5.94 -5.20
C ILE A 104 11.94 -5.31 -4.16
N THR A 105 13.08 -4.76 -4.60
CA THR A 105 14.04 -4.11 -3.69
C THR A 105 13.72 -2.65 -3.38
N ARG A 106 12.67 -2.08 -3.96
CA ARG A 106 12.21 -0.72 -3.63
C ARG A 106 11.24 -0.77 -2.45
N TRP A 107 11.19 0.32 -1.69
CA TRP A 107 10.21 0.49 -0.62
C TRP A 107 8.79 0.64 -1.16
N ARG A 108 8.66 1.13 -2.40
CA ARG A 108 7.40 1.26 -3.13
C ARG A 108 7.65 1.30 -4.64
N VAL A 109 6.62 0.99 -5.42
CA VAL A 109 6.65 1.24 -6.87
C VAL A 109 6.53 2.75 -7.12
N SER A 110 7.62 3.39 -7.53
CA SER A 110 7.61 4.81 -7.89
C SER A 110 6.85 5.05 -9.20
N GLU A 111 6.44 6.30 -9.44
CA GLU A 111 5.80 6.68 -10.71
C GLU A 111 6.68 6.39 -11.93
N GLU A 112 8.01 6.56 -11.78
CA GLU A 112 8.98 6.24 -12.82
C GLU A 112 9.02 4.73 -13.13
N VAL A 113 9.07 3.89 -12.09
CA VAL A 113 9.06 2.42 -12.26
C VAL A 113 7.72 1.95 -12.82
N ALA A 114 6.61 2.53 -12.36
CA ALA A 114 5.27 2.24 -12.89
C ALA A 114 5.15 2.62 -14.38
N ALA A 115 5.71 3.75 -14.80
CA ALA A 115 5.74 4.17 -16.20
C ALA A 115 6.51 3.18 -17.08
N ILE A 116 7.62 2.62 -16.59
CA ILE A 116 8.37 1.59 -17.31
C ILE A 116 7.54 0.29 -17.42
N TRP A 117 6.87 -0.12 -16.34
CA TRP A 117 6.01 -1.31 -16.40
C TRP A 117 4.90 -1.21 -17.45
N LEU A 118 4.36 0.00 -17.66
CA LEU A 118 3.27 0.25 -18.62
C LEU A 118 3.70 0.19 -20.10
N ILE A 119 5.00 0.27 -20.40
CA ILE A 119 5.53 0.22 -21.77
C ILE A 119 6.01 -1.18 -22.19
N ILE A 120 6.27 -2.08 -21.24
CA ILE A 120 6.68 -3.46 -21.53
C ILE A 120 5.46 -4.23 -22.07
N PRO A 121 5.61 -5.08 -23.11
CA PRO A 121 4.51 -5.89 -23.62
C PRO A 121 3.79 -6.67 -22.50
N PRO A 122 2.45 -6.59 -22.39
CA PRO A 122 1.71 -7.24 -21.30
C PRO A 122 1.94 -8.75 -21.18
N SER A 123 2.21 -9.44 -22.30
CA SER A 123 2.54 -10.87 -22.31
C SER A 123 3.88 -11.17 -21.63
N GLU A 124 4.87 -10.30 -21.77
CA GLU A 124 6.19 -10.44 -21.12
C GLU A 124 6.09 -10.14 -19.63
N VAL A 125 5.35 -9.10 -19.26
CA VAL A 125 5.05 -8.76 -17.86
C VAL A 125 4.33 -9.95 -17.20
N LEU A 126 3.23 -10.43 -17.78
CA LEU A 126 2.46 -11.55 -17.23
C LEU A 126 3.31 -12.81 -17.07
N LYS A 127 4.18 -13.13 -18.04
CA LYS A 127 5.13 -14.24 -17.94
C LYS A 127 6.08 -14.09 -16.76
N ALA A 128 6.67 -12.91 -16.57
CA ALA A 128 7.57 -12.62 -15.46
C ALA A 128 6.86 -12.70 -14.10
N LEU A 129 5.66 -12.11 -14.00
CA LEU A 129 4.86 -12.11 -12.78
C LEU A 129 4.43 -13.52 -12.38
N ASN A 130 3.89 -14.31 -13.31
CA ASN A 130 3.49 -15.71 -13.05
C ASN A 130 4.68 -16.55 -12.57
N ALA A 131 5.82 -16.46 -13.26
CA ALA A 131 7.02 -17.20 -12.89
C ALA A 131 7.51 -16.81 -11.50
N ARG A 132 7.50 -15.51 -11.15
CA ARG A 132 7.91 -15.04 -9.83
C ARG A 132 6.93 -15.46 -8.74
N PHE A 133 5.62 -15.30 -8.95
CA PHE A 133 4.59 -15.55 -7.94
C PHE A 133 4.59 -17.01 -7.46
N ILE A 134 4.69 -17.96 -8.39
CA ILE A 134 4.69 -19.40 -8.11
C ILE A 134 5.94 -19.81 -7.32
N ASN A 135 7.10 -19.24 -7.66
CA ASN A 135 8.39 -19.64 -7.08
C ASN A 135 8.77 -18.82 -5.83
N ALA A 136 8.08 -17.72 -5.56
CA ALA A 136 8.33 -16.91 -4.38
C ALA A 136 7.94 -17.70 -3.13
N SER A 137 8.83 -17.73 -2.14
CA SER A 137 8.55 -18.31 -0.82
C SER A 137 8.15 -17.27 0.22
N ASN A 138 8.37 -15.98 -0.08
CA ASN A 138 8.03 -14.85 0.78
C ASN A 138 6.75 -14.16 0.30
N ASP A 139 5.88 -13.81 1.24
CA ASP A 139 4.59 -13.16 1.00
C ASP A 139 4.73 -11.70 0.55
N GLY A 140 5.74 -10.96 1.04
CA GLY A 140 6.09 -9.62 0.59
C GLY A 140 6.53 -9.58 -0.88
N VAL A 141 7.28 -10.58 -1.34
CA VAL A 141 7.60 -10.72 -2.77
C VAL A 141 6.34 -10.95 -3.60
N ARG A 142 5.42 -11.80 -3.12
CA ARG A 142 4.12 -12.01 -3.79
C ARG A 142 3.26 -10.75 -3.78
N ALA A 143 3.30 -9.96 -2.70
CA ALA A 143 2.62 -8.69 -2.60
C ALA A 143 3.08 -7.70 -3.69
N VAL A 144 4.41 -7.57 -3.91
CA VAL A 144 4.95 -6.73 -5.00
C VAL A 144 4.52 -7.22 -6.38
N VAL A 145 4.51 -8.54 -6.60
CA VAL A 145 4.02 -9.10 -7.87
C VAL A 145 2.56 -8.70 -8.14
N LEU A 146 1.71 -8.75 -7.12
CA LEU A 146 0.31 -8.33 -7.22
C LEU A 146 0.16 -6.81 -7.40
N GLU A 147 1.02 -6.01 -6.77
CA GLU A 147 1.07 -4.57 -6.99
C GLU A 147 1.40 -4.26 -8.45
N VAL A 148 2.44 -4.88 -9.03
CA VAL A 148 2.78 -4.72 -10.45
C VAL A 148 1.64 -5.20 -11.36
N ALA A 149 0.98 -6.32 -11.04
CA ALA A 149 -0.20 -6.78 -11.80
C ALA A 149 -1.33 -5.73 -11.79
N SER A 150 -1.58 -5.12 -10.63
CA SER A 150 -2.58 -4.07 -10.45
C SER A 150 -2.24 -2.79 -11.23
N ILE A 151 -0.97 -2.53 -11.51
CA ILE A 151 -0.50 -1.35 -12.25
C ILE A 151 -0.51 -1.63 -13.76
N ALA A 152 0.19 -2.67 -14.18
CA ALA A 152 0.58 -2.87 -15.58
C ALA A 152 -0.41 -3.71 -16.39
N LEU A 153 -1.09 -4.67 -15.76
CA LEU A 153 -1.88 -5.68 -16.46
C LEU A 153 -3.38 -5.47 -16.31
N LYS A 154 -3.84 -4.95 -15.17
CA LYS A 154 -5.27 -4.77 -14.88
C LYS A 154 -6.01 -6.09 -15.13
N THR A 155 -7.07 -6.09 -15.93
CA THR A 155 -7.88 -7.27 -16.25
C THR A 155 -7.11 -8.40 -16.92
N ILE A 156 -5.96 -8.15 -17.54
CA ILE A 156 -5.11 -9.20 -18.14
C ILE A 156 -4.58 -10.16 -17.06
N ALA A 157 -4.42 -9.69 -15.81
CA ALA A 157 -3.92 -10.50 -14.70
C ALA A 157 -5.03 -11.21 -13.89
N ALA A 158 -6.28 -11.26 -14.39
CA ALA A 158 -7.40 -11.87 -13.66
C ALA A 158 -7.08 -13.28 -13.17
N ASP A 159 -6.61 -14.17 -14.05
CA ASP A 159 -6.29 -15.57 -13.71
C ASP A 159 -5.20 -15.69 -12.62
N LEU A 160 -4.21 -14.79 -12.62
CA LEU A 160 -3.17 -14.73 -11.59
C LEU A 160 -3.78 -14.36 -10.24
N VAL A 161 -4.65 -13.34 -10.20
CA VAL A 161 -5.30 -12.89 -8.97
C VAL A 161 -6.29 -13.95 -8.45
N GLU A 162 -7.04 -14.62 -9.33
CA GLU A 162 -7.88 -15.75 -8.95
C GLU A 162 -7.07 -16.91 -8.37
N SER A 163 -5.96 -17.26 -9.01
CA SER A 163 -5.04 -18.29 -8.50
C SER A 163 -4.46 -17.91 -7.13
N ALA A 164 -4.16 -16.62 -6.91
CA ALA A 164 -3.67 -16.13 -5.63
C ALA A 164 -4.69 -16.35 -4.50
N TRP A 165 -5.97 -16.05 -4.74
CA TRP A 165 -7.06 -16.33 -3.79
C TRP A 165 -7.24 -17.82 -3.50
N ASN A 166 -7.20 -18.65 -4.54
CA ASN A 166 -7.58 -20.07 -4.42
C ASN A 166 -6.44 -20.95 -3.88
N LEU A 167 -5.20 -20.66 -4.28
CA LEU A 167 -4.05 -21.53 -4.02
C LEU A 167 -3.11 -20.98 -2.94
N PHE A 168 -3.14 -19.67 -2.67
CA PHE A 168 -2.21 -19.00 -1.76
C PHE A 168 -2.87 -18.08 -0.71
N PRO A 169 -4.06 -18.39 -0.15
CA PRO A 169 -4.82 -17.44 0.67
C PRO A 169 -4.12 -17.00 1.97
N HIS A 170 -3.17 -17.78 2.48
CA HIS A 170 -2.39 -17.48 3.70
C HIS A 170 -0.92 -17.21 3.42
N GLN A 171 -0.58 -17.03 2.14
CA GLN A 171 0.78 -16.92 1.64
C GLN A 171 1.03 -15.59 0.92
N VAL A 172 0.08 -14.67 1.05
CA VAL A 172 0.07 -13.33 0.46
C VAL A 172 -0.59 -12.39 1.45
N GLN A 173 -0.11 -11.15 1.51
CA GLN A 173 -0.74 -10.11 2.31
C GLN A 173 -2.13 -9.76 1.76
N LEU A 174 -3.13 -9.75 2.65
CA LEU A 174 -4.53 -9.53 2.28
C LEU A 174 -4.75 -8.17 1.60
N SER A 175 -4.06 -7.11 2.04
CA SER A 175 -4.14 -5.78 1.43
C SER A 175 -3.75 -5.81 -0.04
N SER A 176 -2.67 -6.51 -0.39
CA SER A 176 -2.19 -6.65 -1.77
C SER A 176 -3.13 -7.50 -2.64
N LEU A 177 -3.74 -8.55 -2.06
CA LEU A 177 -4.80 -9.31 -2.74
C LEU A 177 -6.00 -8.43 -3.06
N ILE A 178 -6.45 -7.61 -2.11
CA ILE A 178 -7.59 -6.70 -2.30
C ILE A 178 -7.26 -5.63 -3.35
N GLN A 179 -6.07 -5.03 -3.28
CA GLN A 179 -5.61 -4.06 -4.29
C GLN A 179 -5.64 -4.65 -5.70
N ALA A 180 -5.03 -5.83 -5.88
CA ALA A 180 -5.00 -6.48 -7.18
C ALA A 180 -6.41 -6.90 -7.63
N SER A 181 -7.26 -7.37 -6.71
CA SER A 181 -8.65 -7.72 -7.02
C SER A 181 -9.43 -6.52 -7.54
N ALA A 182 -9.30 -5.36 -6.89
CA ALA A 182 -9.97 -4.13 -7.32
C ALA A 182 -9.53 -3.67 -8.73
N ALA A 183 -8.31 -3.98 -9.15
CA ALA A 183 -7.76 -3.60 -10.44
C ALA A 183 -7.96 -4.65 -11.55
N CYS A 184 -8.00 -5.93 -11.20
CA CYS A 184 -7.88 -7.04 -12.15
C CYS A 184 -9.16 -7.86 -12.30
N LEU A 185 -10.08 -7.83 -11.33
CA LEU A 185 -11.28 -8.66 -11.34
C LEU A 185 -12.56 -7.82 -11.54
N PRO A 186 -13.67 -8.43 -11.99
CA PRO A 186 -14.97 -7.75 -12.01
C PRO A 186 -15.36 -7.24 -10.62
N PHE A 187 -15.91 -6.02 -10.56
CA PHE A 187 -16.18 -5.31 -9.31
C PHE A 187 -16.95 -6.16 -8.29
N GLU A 188 -18.07 -6.77 -8.68
CA GLU A 188 -18.92 -7.51 -7.73
C GLU A 188 -18.18 -8.69 -7.09
N ILE A 189 -17.44 -9.46 -7.91
CA ILE A 189 -16.65 -10.60 -7.45
C ILE A 189 -15.52 -10.13 -6.52
N ALA A 190 -14.81 -9.09 -6.94
CA ALA A 190 -13.67 -8.54 -6.20
C ALA A 190 -14.11 -7.97 -4.84
N PHE A 191 -15.18 -7.18 -4.84
CA PHE A 191 -15.69 -6.50 -3.66
C PHE A 191 -16.24 -7.50 -2.65
N GLU A 192 -17.06 -8.45 -3.09
CA GLU A 192 -17.60 -9.51 -2.24
C GLU A 192 -16.49 -10.34 -1.59
N ARG A 193 -15.48 -10.77 -2.36
CA ARG A 193 -14.33 -11.50 -1.82
C ARG A 193 -13.57 -10.68 -0.78
N ALA A 194 -13.29 -9.41 -1.09
CA ALA A 194 -12.56 -8.52 -0.20
C ALA A 194 -13.30 -8.31 1.13
N THR A 195 -14.60 -7.99 1.09
CA THR A 195 -15.39 -7.75 2.30
C THR A 195 -15.55 -9.04 3.11
N THR A 196 -15.79 -10.18 2.46
CA THR A 196 -15.89 -11.48 3.12
C THR A 196 -14.58 -11.82 3.87
N ALA A 197 -13.44 -11.63 3.22
CA ALA A 197 -12.14 -11.88 3.83
C ALA A 197 -11.86 -10.94 5.02
N ILE A 198 -12.20 -9.66 4.90
CA ILE A 198 -12.08 -8.68 6.00
C ILE A 198 -13.01 -9.03 7.17
N GLU A 199 -14.24 -9.45 6.90
CA GLU A 199 -15.22 -9.82 7.90
C GLU A 199 -14.84 -11.09 8.67
N ALA A 200 -14.13 -12.02 8.03
CA ALA A 200 -13.59 -13.20 8.67
C ALA A 200 -12.44 -12.92 9.66
N LEU A 201 -11.82 -11.73 9.61
CA LEU A 201 -10.74 -11.37 10.52
C LEU A 201 -11.23 -11.06 11.94
N PRO A 202 -10.38 -11.28 12.97
CA PRO A 202 -10.57 -10.73 14.31
C PRO A 202 -10.79 -9.21 14.30
N GLN A 203 -11.54 -8.68 15.26
CA GLN A 203 -11.97 -7.27 15.28
C GLN A 203 -10.81 -6.27 15.24
N ASN A 204 -9.71 -6.56 15.93
CA ASN A 204 -8.49 -5.74 15.95
C ASN A 204 -7.80 -5.70 14.57
N GLU A 205 -7.75 -6.81 13.86
CA GLU A 205 -7.13 -6.90 12.53
C GLU A 205 -8.03 -6.30 11.44
N ARG A 206 -9.35 -6.50 11.55
CA ARG A 206 -10.35 -5.94 10.64
C ARG A 206 -10.20 -4.43 10.47
N ARG A 207 -9.95 -3.70 11.57
CA ARG A 207 -9.79 -2.25 11.57
C ARG A 207 -8.62 -1.77 10.70
N ASN A 208 -7.55 -2.57 10.61
CA ASN A 208 -6.41 -2.24 9.76
C ASN A 208 -6.67 -2.66 8.31
N ALA A 209 -7.25 -3.86 8.12
CA ALA A 209 -7.52 -4.42 6.80
C ALA A 209 -8.58 -3.64 6.01
N MET A 210 -9.56 -3.01 6.68
CA MET A 210 -10.65 -2.30 6.01
C MET A 210 -10.17 -1.15 5.10
N LEU A 211 -9.02 -0.54 5.39
CA LEU A 211 -8.47 0.53 4.55
C LEU A 211 -8.13 0.04 3.14
N ALA A 212 -7.91 -1.26 2.94
CA ALA A 212 -7.71 -1.82 1.60
C ALA A 212 -8.96 -1.68 0.72
N LEU A 213 -10.15 -1.53 1.29
CA LEU A 213 -11.36 -1.24 0.51
C LEU A 213 -11.30 0.11 -0.22
N SER A 214 -10.38 1.01 0.15
CA SER A 214 -10.14 2.27 -0.56
C SER A 214 -9.71 2.06 -2.01
N HIS A 215 -9.15 0.89 -2.38
CA HIS A 215 -8.79 0.58 -3.76
C HIS A 215 -10.01 0.47 -4.69
N PHE A 216 -11.20 0.19 -4.16
CA PHE A 216 -12.43 0.12 -4.95
C PHE A 216 -13.02 1.48 -5.30
N GLN A 217 -12.72 2.52 -4.50
CA GLN A 217 -13.22 3.88 -4.68
C GLN A 217 -14.72 3.93 -5.05
N SER A 218 -15.55 3.23 -4.27
CA SER A 218 -16.95 2.93 -4.64
C SER A 218 -17.94 3.30 -3.52
N PRO A 219 -19.15 3.79 -3.88
CA PRO A 219 -20.23 3.99 -2.93
C PRO A 219 -20.63 2.72 -2.16
N ALA A 220 -20.40 1.53 -2.71
CA ALA A 220 -20.64 0.27 -2.01
C ALA A 220 -19.78 0.14 -0.74
N THR A 221 -18.60 0.76 -0.71
CA THR A 221 -17.77 0.84 0.50
C THR A 221 -18.43 1.72 1.56
N LEU A 222 -19.13 2.79 1.17
CA LEU A 222 -19.89 3.62 2.11
C LEU A 222 -21.06 2.82 2.72
N ASP A 223 -21.74 2.01 1.90
CA ASP A 223 -22.79 1.11 2.39
C ASP A 223 -22.21 0.06 3.36
N TRP A 224 -21.00 -0.43 3.09
CA TRP A 224 -20.27 -1.32 3.99
C TRP A 224 -19.90 -0.64 5.31
N ILE A 225 -19.43 0.61 5.27
CA ILE A 225 -19.18 1.42 6.47
C ILE A 225 -20.46 1.57 7.29
N GLU A 226 -21.60 1.82 6.65
CA GLU A 226 -22.88 2.00 7.34
C GLU A 226 -23.31 0.76 8.15
N LYS A 227 -22.92 -0.44 7.68
CA LYS A 227 -23.20 -1.72 8.36
C LYS A 227 -22.21 -2.04 9.49
N HIS A 228 -20.98 -1.53 9.43
CA HIS A 228 -19.87 -2.01 10.29
C HIS A 228 -19.24 -0.96 11.20
N ALA A 229 -19.40 0.33 10.90
CA ALA A 229 -18.87 1.40 11.73
C ALA A 229 -19.46 1.31 13.15
N SER A 230 -18.58 1.30 14.13
CA SER A 230 -18.93 1.14 15.55
C SER A 230 -17.97 1.95 16.41
N GLU A 231 -18.41 2.25 17.64
CA GLU A 231 -17.54 2.92 18.61
C GLU A 231 -16.47 1.96 19.17
N PRO A 232 -15.26 2.47 19.48
CA PRO A 232 -14.77 3.82 19.23
C PRO A 232 -14.43 4.09 17.76
N VAL A 233 -14.84 5.26 17.25
CA VAL A 233 -14.55 5.68 15.87
C VAL A 233 -13.11 6.19 15.76
N THR A 234 -12.29 5.49 14.96
CA THR A 234 -10.94 5.93 14.58
C THR A 234 -10.96 6.73 13.29
N ASP A 235 -9.95 7.58 13.06
CA ASP A 235 -9.78 8.36 11.82
C ASP A 235 -9.79 7.47 10.55
N GLY A 236 -9.41 6.18 10.67
CA GLY A 236 -9.43 5.22 9.57
C GLY A 236 -10.80 5.07 8.88
N TRP A 237 -11.91 5.20 9.60
CA TRP A 237 -13.25 5.19 8.99
C TRP A 237 -13.47 6.42 8.10
N GLY A 238 -13.02 7.59 8.56
CA GLY A 238 -13.05 8.82 7.79
C GLY A 238 -12.15 8.75 6.54
N TYR A 239 -10.96 8.18 6.67
CA TYR A 239 -10.06 7.96 5.52
C TYR A 239 -10.67 7.03 4.48
N LEU A 240 -11.31 5.94 4.92
CA LEU A 240 -11.98 5.03 4.01
C LEU A 240 -13.15 5.73 3.31
N ALA A 241 -14.02 6.42 4.05
CA ALA A 241 -15.14 7.16 3.47
C ALA A 241 -14.68 8.23 2.47
N ALA A 242 -13.62 8.98 2.78
CA ALA A 242 -13.03 9.97 1.88
C ALA A 242 -12.58 9.35 0.56
N ALA A 243 -11.99 8.16 0.60
CA ALA A 243 -11.54 7.43 -0.59
C ALA A 243 -12.69 6.82 -1.43
N SER A 244 -13.91 6.77 -0.90
CA SER A 244 -15.01 5.95 -1.42
C SER A 244 -16.13 6.76 -2.09
N LYS A 245 -15.80 7.84 -2.80
CA LYS A 245 -16.77 8.68 -3.54
C LYS A 245 -17.88 9.23 -2.65
N LEU A 246 -17.50 9.78 -1.49
CA LEU A 246 -18.44 10.38 -0.55
C LEU A 246 -19.17 11.58 -1.16
N SER A 247 -20.49 11.64 -0.98
CA SER A 247 -21.32 12.75 -1.43
C SER A 247 -21.81 13.61 -0.27
N TRP A 248 -22.07 14.88 -0.53
CA TRP A 248 -22.63 15.79 0.47
C TRP A 248 -23.98 15.32 1.01
N PRO A 249 -24.96 14.84 0.20
CA PRO A 249 -26.20 14.29 0.74
C PRO A 249 -25.96 13.18 1.77
N ARG A 250 -25.00 12.29 1.52
CA ARG A 250 -24.65 11.22 2.48
C ARG A 250 -23.98 11.76 3.74
N VAL A 251 -23.11 12.77 3.62
CA VAL A 251 -22.56 13.50 4.78
C VAL A 251 -23.68 14.08 5.64
N THR A 252 -24.63 14.80 5.05
CA THR A 252 -25.73 15.42 5.80
C THR A 252 -26.58 14.37 6.53
N ASN A 253 -26.86 13.24 5.88
CA ASN A 253 -27.56 12.11 6.49
C ASN A 253 -26.78 11.52 7.67
N TRP A 254 -25.46 11.33 7.53
CA TRP A 254 -24.61 10.82 8.61
C TRP A 254 -24.51 11.78 9.80
N LEU A 255 -24.47 13.10 9.55
CA LEU A 255 -24.53 14.11 10.62
C LEU A 255 -25.86 14.03 11.39
N GLN A 256 -26.98 13.90 10.68
CA GLN A 256 -28.32 13.77 11.29
C GLN A 256 -28.50 12.48 12.09
N ARG A 257 -27.89 11.36 11.66
CA ARG A 257 -27.94 10.07 12.37
C ARG A 257 -27.17 10.07 13.70
N GLY A 258 -26.33 11.07 13.95
CA GLY A 258 -25.49 11.10 15.15
C GLY A 258 -24.36 10.08 15.10
N ARG A 259 -23.86 9.64 16.26
CA ARG A 259 -22.73 8.71 16.34
C ARG A 259 -23.15 7.28 16.01
N PRO A 260 -22.27 6.46 15.38
CA PRO A 260 -20.88 6.77 15.02
C PRO A 260 -20.71 7.57 13.71
N TYR A 261 -21.74 7.64 12.87
CA TYR A 261 -21.63 8.11 11.48
C TYR A 261 -21.23 9.58 11.33
N SER A 262 -21.74 10.44 12.19
CA SER A 262 -21.37 11.86 12.21
C SER A 262 -19.85 12.08 12.43
N LEU A 263 -19.19 11.27 13.25
CA LEU A 263 -17.73 11.32 13.40
C LEU A 263 -17.01 10.84 12.14
N VAL A 264 -17.51 9.77 11.51
CA VAL A 264 -17.01 9.30 10.22
C VAL A 264 -17.12 10.42 9.16
N ALA A 265 -18.26 11.11 9.12
CA ALA A 265 -18.50 12.22 8.19
C ALA A 265 -17.51 13.36 8.39
N ILE A 266 -17.30 13.81 9.64
CA ILE A 266 -16.38 14.89 9.97
C ILE A 266 -14.93 14.52 9.64
N ASP A 267 -14.48 13.31 10.01
CA ASP A 267 -13.13 12.87 9.70
C ASP A 267 -12.93 12.71 8.19
N ALA A 268 -13.95 12.25 7.45
CA ALA A 268 -13.91 12.16 6.00
C ALA A 268 -13.82 13.53 5.32
N LEU A 269 -14.63 14.52 5.75
CA LEU A 269 -14.54 15.89 5.23
C LEU A 269 -13.15 16.49 5.46
N LEU A 270 -12.57 16.29 6.64
CA LEU A 270 -11.21 16.75 6.91
C LEU A 270 -10.18 16.04 6.01
N ALA A 271 -10.34 14.74 5.81
CA ALA A 271 -9.45 13.93 4.98
C ALA A 271 -9.54 14.30 3.48
N ILE A 272 -10.72 14.69 2.99
CA ILE A 272 -10.91 15.25 1.65
C ILE A 272 -10.25 16.62 1.54
N ALA A 273 -10.48 17.52 2.50
CA ALA A 273 -9.94 18.87 2.45
C ALA A 273 -8.40 18.90 2.60
N ASN A 274 -7.86 17.98 3.40
CA ASN A 274 -6.44 17.87 3.70
C ASN A 274 -5.97 16.40 3.65
N PRO A 275 -5.71 15.85 2.45
CA PRO A 275 -5.28 14.48 2.27
C PRO A 275 -3.85 14.28 2.80
N ARG A 276 -3.73 13.78 4.04
CA ARG A 276 -2.43 13.63 4.72
C ARG A 276 -1.72 12.31 4.43
N THR A 277 -2.46 11.23 4.21
CA THR A 277 -1.89 9.91 3.92
C THR A 277 -1.44 9.81 2.46
N LEU A 278 -0.40 9.02 2.17
CA LEU A 278 0.04 8.77 0.79
C LEU A 278 -1.10 8.25 -0.11
N ASN A 279 -1.91 7.33 0.39
CA ASN A 279 -3.06 6.78 -0.33
C ASN A 279 -4.05 7.89 -0.76
N LEU A 280 -4.53 8.70 0.18
CA LEU A 280 -5.43 9.82 -0.13
C LEU A 280 -4.80 10.88 -1.04
N ARG A 281 -3.48 11.11 -0.95
CA ARG A 281 -2.79 12.03 -1.88
C ARG A 281 -2.75 11.47 -3.30
N SER A 282 -2.65 10.15 -3.45
CA SER A 282 -2.73 9.49 -4.75
C SER A 282 -4.16 9.49 -5.30
N ILE A 283 -5.17 9.28 -4.45
CA ILE A 283 -6.59 9.25 -4.86
C ILE A 283 -7.09 10.66 -5.19
N GLN A 284 -6.62 11.69 -4.48
CA GLN A 284 -7.11 13.06 -4.55
C GLN A 284 -8.66 13.11 -4.44
N PRO A 285 -9.23 12.67 -3.31
CA PRO A 285 -10.66 12.54 -3.18
C PRO A 285 -11.37 13.89 -3.31
N VAL A 286 -12.57 13.86 -3.90
CA VAL A 286 -13.44 15.02 -4.07
C VAL A 286 -14.80 14.70 -3.44
N LEU A 287 -15.37 15.68 -2.74
CA LEU A 287 -16.73 15.59 -2.23
C LEU A 287 -17.72 15.73 -3.39
N ILE A 288 -18.50 14.68 -3.66
CA ILE A 288 -19.52 14.69 -4.70
C ILE A 288 -20.70 15.56 -4.26
N ASP A 289 -21.27 16.34 -5.18
CA ASP A 289 -22.37 17.28 -4.92
C ASP A 289 -22.05 18.27 -3.79
N ALA A 290 -20.80 18.75 -3.77
CA ALA A 290 -20.28 19.66 -2.78
C ALA A 290 -21.19 20.89 -2.56
N PRO A 291 -21.47 21.28 -1.31
CA PRO A 291 -22.28 22.45 -1.00
C PRO A 291 -21.50 23.74 -1.23
N THR A 292 -22.20 24.88 -1.21
CA THR A 292 -21.53 26.18 -1.06
C THR A 292 -20.82 26.27 0.30
N ILE A 293 -19.80 27.14 0.40
CA ILE A 293 -19.06 27.33 1.66
C ILE A 293 -20.00 27.78 2.78
N SER A 294 -20.98 28.64 2.48
CA SER A 294 -21.97 29.12 3.45
C SER A 294 -22.82 27.97 4.01
N LYS A 295 -23.31 27.08 3.14
CA LYS A 295 -24.08 25.90 3.55
C LYS A 295 -23.23 24.91 4.35
N LEU A 296 -22.01 24.63 3.91
CA LEU A 296 -21.05 23.80 4.65
C LEU A 296 -20.83 24.32 6.07
N ARG A 297 -20.56 25.62 6.22
CA ARG A 297 -20.33 26.26 7.52
C ARG A 297 -21.56 26.18 8.42
N THR A 298 -22.72 26.50 7.87
CA THR A 298 -23.98 26.49 8.61
C THR A 298 -24.28 25.10 9.17
N GLU A 299 -24.22 24.06 8.34
CA GLU A 299 -24.53 22.70 8.78
C GLU A 299 -23.52 22.15 9.78
N LEU A 300 -22.22 22.40 9.59
CA LEU A 300 -21.19 21.98 10.56
C LEU A 300 -21.29 22.73 11.88
N GLN A 301 -21.62 24.02 11.88
CA GLN A 301 -21.86 24.80 13.10
C GLN A 301 -23.11 24.31 13.85
N GLN A 302 -24.19 23.99 13.12
CA GLN A 302 -25.39 23.38 13.71
C GLN A 302 -25.05 22.06 14.37
N TYR A 303 -24.26 21.21 13.71
CA TYR A 303 -23.84 19.94 14.30
C TYR A 303 -22.93 20.14 15.53
N VAL A 304 -22.00 21.09 15.52
CA VAL A 304 -21.17 21.43 16.70
C VAL A 304 -22.03 21.89 17.88
N ALA A 305 -23.14 22.59 17.63
CA ALA A 305 -24.08 22.97 18.68
C ALA A 305 -24.81 21.76 19.29
N LEU A 306 -25.03 20.69 18.51
CA LEU A 306 -25.65 19.44 18.95
C LEU A 306 -24.67 18.50 19.66
N ASP A 307 -23.47 18.29 19.10
CA ASP A 307 -22.42 17.42 19.64
C ASP A 307 -21.07 18.16 19.72
N GLY A 308 -20.97 19.05 20.70
CA GLY A 308 -19.84 19.95 20.87
C GLY A 308 -18.62 19.36 21.59
N VAL A 309 -18.36 18.05 21.52
CA VAL A 309 -17.17 17.47 22.17
C VAL A 309 -15.86 18.02 21.57
N PRO A 310 -14.74 18.01 22.33
CA PRO A 310 -13.49 18.63 21.87
C PRO A 310 -13.02 18.16 20.49
N ARG A 311 -13.13 16.85 20.19
CA ARG A 311 -12.76 16.30 18.88
C ARG A 311 -13.60 16.90 17.75
N VAL A 312 -14.92 17.01 17.91
CA VAL A 312 -15.82 17.55 16.88
C VAL A 312 -15.46 19.01 16.60
N ARG A 313 -15.32 19.84 17.65
CA ARG A 313 -14.93 21.25 17.50
C ARG A 313 -13.60 21.39 16.77
N GLN A 314 -12.57 20.66 17.23
CA GLN A 314 -11.24 20.70 16.64
C GLN A 314 -11.24 20.30 15.16
N ARG A 315 -12.01 19.27 14.79
CA ARG A 315 -12.10 18.80 13.41
C ARG A 315 -12.87 19.78 12.53
N VAL A 316 -13.97 20.35 13.00
CA VAL A 316 -14.74 21.36 12.26
C VAL A 316 -13.92 22.64 12.05
N ASP A 317 -13.20 23.11 13.07
CA ASP A 317 -12.28 24.25 12.93
C ASP A 317 -11.16 23.96 11.91
N ALA A 318 -10.65 22.72 11.90
CA ALA A 318 -9.69 22.30 10.87
C ALA A 318 -10.31 22.27 9.47
N ILE A 319 -11.54 21.79 9.31
CA ILE A 319 -12.27 21.81 8.03
C ILE A 319 -12.43 23.23 7.51
N PHE A 320 -12.79 24.20 8.37
CA PHE A 320 -12.97 25.59 7.94
C PHE A 320 -11.69 26.25 7.42
N ARG A 321 -10.51 25.84 7.89
CA ARG A 321 -9.23 26.28 7.34
C ARG A 321 -8.98 25.79 5.91
N TYR A 322 -9.67 24.74 5.47
CA TYR A 322 -9.50 24.11 4.16
C TYR A 322 -10.82 24.07 3.34
N ALA A 323 -11.84 24.85 3.72
CA ALA A 323 -13.20 24.74 3.21
C ALA A 323 -13.32 24.93 1.68
N THR A 324 -12.42 25.70 1.07
CA THR A 324 -12.39 25.93 -0.39
C THR A 324 -12.18 24.65 -1.19
N ARG A 325 -11.64 23.58 -0.60
CA ARG A 325 -11.47 22.26 -1.26
C ARG A 325 -12.70 21.36 -1.14
N LEU A 326 -13.71 21.75 -0.36
CA LEU A 326 -14.92 20.96 -0.09
C LEU A 326 -16.18 21.60 -0.68
N SER A 327 -16.04 22.69 -1.43
CA SER A 327 -17.16 23.47 -1.92
C SER A 327 -16.98 23.79 -3.38
N THR A 328 -18.08 23.93 -4.09
CA THR A 328 -18.07 24.58 -5.40
C THR A 328 -17.70 26.05 -5.21
N ALA A 329 -16.92 26.60 -6.14
CA ALA A 329 -16.61 28.02 -6.14
C ALA A 329 -17.89 28.80 -6.46
N ASP A 330 -18.44 29.49 -5.47
CA ASP A 330 -19.15 30.76 -5.70
C ASP A 330 -19.19 31.61 -4.41
N GLU A 331 -19.08 32.92 -4.65
CA GLU A 331 -18.90 34.04 -3.71
C GLU A 331 -17.46 34.28 -3.20
N LEU A 332 -16.56 34.62 -4.13
CA LEU A 332 -15.63 35.73 -3.86
C LEU A 332 -16.49 36.99 -3.70
N ASP A 333 -16.83 37.30 -2.45
CA ASP A 333 -17.63 38.46 -2.05
C ASP A 333 -16.99 39.74 -2.63
N THR A 334 -17.69 40.28 -3.62
CA THR A 334 -17.78 41.69 -3.96
C THR A 334 -17.84 42.56 -2.71
N ARG A 335 -16.67 43.04 -2.25
CA ARG A 335 -16.55 44.25 -1.44
C ARG A 335 -15.42 45.12 -1.97
N GLN A 336 -15.79 45.96 -2.95
CA GLN A 336 -15.27 47.33 -3.05
C GLN A 336 -16.16 48.24 -2.22
#